data_AF-A0A8H2W9D4-F1
#
_entry.id   AF-A0A8H2W9D4-F1
#
_cell.length_a   1.000
_cell.length_b   1.000
_cell.length_c   1.000
_cell.angle_alpha   90.00
_cell.angle_beta   90.00
_cell.angle_gamma   90.00
#
_symmetry.space_group_name_H-M   'P 1'
#
loop_
_entity.id
_entity.type
_entity.pdbx_description
1 polymer ?
#
loop_
_entity_poly.entity_id
_entity_poly.type
_entity_poly.pdbx_seq_one_letter_code
_entity_poly.pdbx_strand_id
1 'polypeptide(L)'
;MPVHVTSLPPSPPEINPAPTLNEEQSNVYGIVLKHYSSPAYVIPGVDAQKATLTEEEKQWLTRECLLRYLRASKWVLATTITRLDDTLKWRREYGLYELITPNHVEPEAVTGKEILAGYDLERRPALYMMPSKQNTEESPRQLQFAVWMLERAVDLMGPGVENLDILINFADRGKNPSLSTSKNMLNILQNHYPERLGLALVINVPTIINLFFKAIMPFVDPITRAKVKFNPEIIKEGLFDKSQATKEWGGEMDFIYEHEKSWKPLVDLCNNLHTERKERWRKLGGTVGLSEWDIKGGAPQPELQPAMTNGTNLIPDSKSTVSRKDIPESKSDTVLLLAELVRSGATVVEADFANITSLYNAFEGCYGAFGITDYYEAFDEEGQHGINIIDAAKATKLKHLVMSTVPLVDVLKDTPACKYKYQTHVYLAKSGVPYTAFAAAFYYSNIFLFDIFSKGANGNWVMKFPFPHNIPIPSVSPEDLGAFVLTILTDSSEWIGKTTWLCNELISLREYVEAFTEITGFTVKVYDECTREQFLALKDEPDVLGIWPV
;
A
#
# COMPACT_ATOMS: atom_id res chain seq x y z
N MET A 1 -36.22 -19.21 -24.42
CA MET A 1 -34.79 -18.99 -24.20
C MET A 1 -34.32 -19.95 -23.11
N PRO A 2 -33.10 -20.51 -23.19
CA PRO A 2 -32.53 -21.28 -22.09
C PRO A 2 -32.46 -20.43 -20.80
N VAL A 3 -32.49 -21.10 -19.65
CA VAL A 3 -32.32 -20.45 -18.35
C VAL A 3 -30.84 -20.25 -18.07
N HIS A 4 -30.47 -19.11 -17.50
CA HIS A 4 -29.11 -18.82 -17.11
C HIS A 4 -28.60 -19.82 -16.07
N VAL A 5 -27.46 -20.43 -16.36
CA VAL A 5 -26.68 -21.23 -15.41
C VAL A 5 -25.21 -20.83 -15.58
N THR A 6 -24.56 -20.47 -14.48
CA THR A 6 -23.14 -20.11 -14.48
C THR A 6 -22.29 -21.33 -14.83
N SER A 7 -21.35 -21.15 -15.77
CA SER A 7 -20.44 -22.20 -16.20
C SER A 7 -19.25 -22.37 -15.25
N LEU A 8 -18.59 -23.52 -15.33
CA LEU A 8 -17.31 -23.76 -14.67
C LEU A 8 -16.21 -22.84 -15.23
N PRO A 9 -15.15 -22.58 -14.44
CA PRO A 9 -13.95 -21.90 -14.93
C PRO A 9 -13.36 -22.61 -16.15
N PRO A 10 -12.83 -21.87 -17.16
CA PRO A 10 -12.14 -22.47 -18.28
C PRO A 10 -10.93 -23.31 -17.83
N SER A 11 -10.59 -24.33 -18.62
CA SER A 11 -9.41 -25.14 -18.37
C SER A 11 -8.15 -24.27 -18.26
N PRO A 12 -7.24 -24.57 -17.32
CA PRO A 12 -6.01 -23.81 -17.18
C PRO A 12 -5.06 -24.06 -18.35
N PRO A 13 -4.14 -23.12 -18.65
CA PRO A 13 -3.00 -23.39 -19.52
C PRO A 13 -2.09 -24.47 -18.90
N GLU A 14 -1.19 -25.05 -19.70
CA GLU A 14 -0.21 -26.02 -19.19
C GLU A 14 0.82 -25.38 -18.26
N ILE A 15 1.21 -24.14 -18.56
CA ILE A 15 2.23 -23.38 -17.83
C ILE A 15 1.55 -22.31 -16.97
N ASN A 16 1.99 -22.20 -15.72
CA ASN A 16 1.55 -21.16 -14.81
C ASN A 16 1.98 -19.79 -15.35
N PRO A 17 1.03 -18.88 -15.67
CA PRO A 17 1.35 -17.57 -16.22
C PRO A 17 1.89 -16.58 -15.16
N ALA A 18 2.00 -17.00 -13.90
CA ALA A 18 2.49 -16.13 -12.83
C ALA A 18 3.90 -15.60 -13.16
N PRO A 19 4.13 -14.28 -13.06
CA PRO A 19 5.43 -13.70 -13.35
C PRO A 19 6.48 -14.19 -12.35
N THR A 20 7.72 -14.33 -12.83
CA THR A 20 8.88 -14.58 -11.98
C THR A 20 9.19 -13.35 -11.15
N LEU A 21 9.49 -13.57 -9.87
CA LEU A 21 9.94 -12.49 -8.98
C LEU A 21 11.42 -12.25 -9.22
N ASN A 22 11.84 -10.99 -9.21
CA ASN A 22 13.27 -10.67 -9.08
C ASN A 22 13.73 -10.93 -7.63
N GLU A 23 15.03 -10.74 -7.36
CA GLU A 23 15.61 -11.01 -6.04
C GLU A 23 14.99 -10.15 -4.93
N GLU A 24 14.86 -8.84 -5.15
CA GLU A 24 14.25 -7.90 -4.20
C GLU A 24 12.80 -8.29 -3.88
N GLN A 25 12.00 -8.54 -4.92
CA GLN A 25 10.62 -8.98 -4.81
C GLN A 25 10.50 -10.30 -4.04
N SER A 26 11.43 -11.24 -4.29
CA SER A 26 11.48 -12.53 -3.59
C SER A 26 11.78 -12.35 -2.11
N ASN A 27 12.71 -11.45 -1.77
CA ASN A 27 13.06 -11.13 -0.39
C ASN A 27 11.88 -10.51 0.36
N VAL A 28 11.24 -9.49 -0.22
CA VAL A 28 10.08 -8.83 0.40
C VAL A 28 8.92 -9.81 0.57
N TYR A 29 8.62 -10.61 -0.45
CA TYR A 29 7.62 -11.67 -0.36
C TYR A 29 7.94 -12.67 0.76
N GLY A 30 9.20 -13.10 0.88
CA GLY A 30 9.64 -14.03 1.93
C GLY A 30 9.40 -13.48 3.33
N ILE A 31 9.57 -12.18 3.54
CA ILE A 31 9.32 -11.52 4.82
C ILE A 31 7.83 -11.48 5.14
N VAL A 32 6.99 -11.06 4.19
CA VAL A 32 5.52 -11.09 4.33
C VAL A 32 5.06 -12.50 4.67
N LEU A 33 5.51 -13.49 3.89
CA LEU A 33 5.15 -14.89 4.11
C LEU A 33 5.54 -15.36 5.51
N LYS A 34 6.77 -15.07 5.95
CA LYS A 34 7.26 -15.43 7.29
C LYS A 34 6.44 -14.75 8.40
N HIS A 35 6.06 -13.48 8.21
CA HIS A 35 5.24 -12.74 9.17
C HIS A 35 3.89 -13.44 9.41
N TYR A 36 3.12 -13.70 8.34
CA TYR A 36 1.80 -14.33 8.45
C TYR A 36 1.84 -15.83 8.74
N SER A 37 2.97 -16.49 8.47
CA SER A 37 3.18 -17.91 8.84
C SER A 37 3.63 -18.09 10.29
N SER A 38 4.00 -17.00 10.99
CA SER A 38 4.47 -17.06 12.36
C SER A 38 3.35 -17.55 13.29
N PRO A 39 3.59 -18.57 14.14
CA PRO A 39 2.63 -18.95 15.19
C PRO A 39 2.33 -17.84 16.19
N ALA A 40 3.22 -16.85 16.30
CA ALA A 40 3.05 -15.68 17.17
C ALA A 40 2.22 -14.55 16.52
N TYR A 41 1.94 -14.62 15.21
CA TYR A 41 1.15 -13.61 14.54
C TYR A 41 -0.31 -13.64 15.05
N VAL A 42 -0.83 -12.45 15.32
CA VAL A 42 -2.23 -12.19 15.67
C VAL A 42 -2.70 -10.96 14.91
N ILE A 43 -3.95 -10.94 14.49
CA ILE A 43 -4.54 -9.81 13.76
C ILE A 43 -4.61 -8.60 14.71
N PRO A 44 -3.96 -7.47 14.39
CA PRO A 44 -3.94 -6.30 15.24
C PRO A 44 -5.33 -5.72 15.50
N GLY A 45 -5.56 -5.22 16.71
CA GLY A 45 -6.81 -4.55 17.07
C GLY A 45 -8.03 -5.48 17.14
N VAL A 46 -7.84 -6.80 17.18
CA VAL A 46 -8.87 -7.81 17.49
C VAL A 46 -8.66 -8.32 18.90
N ASP A 47 -9.75 -8.69 19.58
CA ASP A 47 -9.71 -9.33 20.90
C ASP A 47 -8.71 -10.50 20.93
N ALA A 48 -7.82 -10.53 21.94
CA ALA A 48 -6.71 -11.46 22.01
C ALA A 48 -7.13 -12.94 21.95
N GLN A 49 -8.33 -13.29 22.40
CA GLN A 49 -8.85 -14.66 22.37
C GLN A 49 -9.29 -15.09 20.96
N LYS A 50 -9.56 -14.11 20.08
CA LYS A 50 -10.01 -14.32 18.70
C LYS A 50 -8.99 -13.87 17.67
N ALA A 51 -7.89 -13.23 18.07
CA ALA A 51 -6.95 -12.59 17.15
C ALA A 51 -6.10 -13.58 16.31
N THR A 52 -6.10 -14.87 16.64
CA THR A 52 -5.40 -15.88 15.84
C THR A 52 -6.09 -16.14 14.49
N LEU A 53 -5.30 -16.52 13.49
CA LEU A 53 -5.81 -16.85 12.16
C LEU A 53 -6.59 -18.18 12.18
N THR A 54 -7.80 -18.13 11.66
CA THR A 54 -8.64 -19.30 11.35
C THR A 54 -8.09 -20.06 10.13
N GLU A 55 -8.55 -21.30 9.89
CA GLU A 55 -8.19 -22.02 8.66
C GLU A 55 -8.62 -21.26 7.40
N GLU A 56 -9.79 -20.61 7.44
CA GLU A 56 -10.33 -19.85 6.31
C GLU A 56 -9.41 -18.68 5.93
N GLU A 57 -8.85 -18.00 6.93
CA GLU A 57 -7.93 -16.89 6.72
C GLU A 57 -6.56 -17.35 6.27
N LYS A 58 -6.07 -18.49 6.79
CA LYS A 58 -4.82 -19.10 6.28
C LYS A 58 -4.96 -19.53 4.82
N GLN A 59 -6.13 -20.08 4.45
CA GLN A 59 -6.43 -20.43 3.07
C GLN A 59 -6.55 -19.18 2.17
N TRP A 60 -7.07 -18.06 2.70
CA TRP A 60 -7.15 -16.79 1.98
C TRP A 60 -5.79 -16.13 1.75
N LEU A 61 -4.85 -16.26 2.70
CA LEU A 61 -3.48 -15.76 2.61
C LEU A 61 -2.60 -16.65 1.70
N THR A 62 -3.02 -16.82 0.45
CA THR A 62 -2.26 -17.53 -0.59
C THR A 62 -1.04 -16.74 -1.05
N ARG A 63 -0.11 -17.39 -1.77
CA ARG A 63 1.01 -16.71 -2.43
C ARG A 63 0.55 -15.52 -3.26
N GLU A 64 -0.46 -15.73 -4.10
CA GLU A 64 -0.99 -14.72 -5.01
C GLU A 64 -1.74 -13.62 -4.26
N CYS A 65 -2.40 -13.94 -3.13
CA CYS A 65 -2.96 -12.93 -2.24
C CYS A 65 -1.88 -11.98 -1.71
N LEU A 66 -0.82 -12.52 -1.12
CA LEU A 66 0.29 -11.71 -0.62
C LEU A 66 0.91 -10.86 -1.74
N LEU A 67 1.09 -11.44 -2.94
CA LEU A 67 1.63 -10.73 -4.09
C LEU A 67 0.71 -9.62 -4.62
N ARG A 68 -0.62 -9.77 -4.57
CA ARG A 68 -1.56 -8.67 -4.93
C ARG A 68 -1.38 -7.48 -4.00
N TYR A 69 -1.27 -7.71 -2.70
CA TYR A 69 -1.05 -6.65 -1.73
C TYR A 69 0.32 -5.99 -1.87
N LEU A 70 1.35 -6.78 -2.19
CA LEU A 70 2.69 -6.25 -2.51
C LEU A 70 2.66 -5.35 -3.74
N ARG A 71 2.05 -5.79 -4.85
CA ARG A 71 1.93 -4.97 -6.07
C ARG A 71 1.16 -3.68 -5.82
N ALA A 72 0.01 -3.75 -5.16
CA ALA A 72 -0.79 -2.57 -4.83
C ALA A 72 -0.08 -1.59 -3.90
N SER A 73 0.79 -2.11 -3.03
CA SER A 73 1.62 -1.30 -2.14
C SER A 73 2.93 -0.86 -2.80
N LYS A 74 3.13 -1.07 -4.10
CA LYS A 74 4.39 -0.81 -4.82
C LYS A 74 5.60 -1.43 -4.13
N TRP A 75 5.43 -2.64 -3.58
CA TRP A 75 6.43 -3.43 -2.86
C TRP A 75 6.92 -2.84 -1.52
N VAL A 76 6.23 -1.83 -1.01
CA VAL A 76 6.46 -1.23 0.32
C VAL A 76 5.92 -2.18 1.39
N LEU A 77 6.78 -2.91 2.13
CA LEU A 77 6.33 -3.99 3.03
C LEU A 77 5.51 -3.49 4.23
N ALA A 78 5.79 -2.29 4.76
CA ALA A 78 4.96 -1.69 5.81
C ALA A 78 3.49 -1.51 5.42
N THR A 79 3.31 -0.88 4.26
CA THR A 79 2.00 -0.63 3.66
C THR A 79 1.33 -1.95 3.31
N THR A 80 2.12 -2.93 2.86
CA THR A 80 1.63 -4.28 2.58
C THR A 80 1.08 -4.96 3.84
N ILE A 81 1.84 -4.96 4.94
CA ILE A 81 1.42 -5.54 6.22
C ILE A 81 0.15 -4.83 6.71
N THR A 82 0.19 -3.50 6.80
CA THR A 82 -0.94 -2.69 7.29
C THR A 82 -2.22 -2.98 6.49
N ARG A 83 -2.15 -2.98 5.15
CA ARG A 83 -3.31 -3.24 4.30
C ARG A 83 -3.86 -4.67 4.41
N LEU A 84 -2.98 -5.66 4.61
CA LEU A 84 -3.38 -7.04 4.82
C LEU A 84 -4.03 -7.22 6.20
N ASP A 85 -3.47 -6.64 7.26
CA ASP A 85 -4.04 -6.63 8.61
C ASP A 85 -5.42 -5.96 8.63
N ASP A 86 -5.52 -4.76 8.04
CA ASP A 86 -6.78 -4.03 7.91
C ASP A 86 -7.82 -4.84 7.14
N THR A 87 -7.40 -5.59 6.12
CA THR A 87 -8.33 -6.44 5.37
C THR A 87 -8.75 -7.66 6.17
N LEU A 88 -7.84 -8.36 6.86
CA LEU A 88 -8.20 -9.48 7.73
C LEU A 88 -9.22 -9.05 8.79
N LYS A 89 -8.99 -7.90 9.42
CA LYS A 89 -9.91 -7.28 10.37
C LYS A 89 -11.25 -6.92 9.71
N TRP A 90 -11.22 -6.22 8.58
CA TRP A 90 -12.42 -5.83 7.84
C TRP A 90 -13.25 -7.05 7.41
N ARG A 91 -12.63 -8.14 6.92
CA ARG A 91 -13.34 -9.35 6.50
C ARG A 91 -14.17 -9.94 7.66
N ARG A 92 -13.66 -9.87 8.89
CA ARG A 92 -14.39 -10.25 10.11
C ARG A 92 -15.52 -9.28 10.43
N GLU A 93 -15.20 -7.99 10.54
CA GLU A 93 -16.16 -6.95 10.97
C GLU A 93 -17.30 -6.73 9.96
N TYR A 94 -17.00 -6.83 8.67
CA TYR A 94 -17.99 -6.77 7.59
C TYR A 94 -18.90 -8.00 7.55
N GLY A 95 -18.49 -9.09 8.23
CA GLY A 95 -19.29 -10.29 8.41
C GLY A 95 -19.21 -11.27 7.24
N LEU A 96 -18.10 -11.31 6.49
CA LEU A 96 -17.94 -12.24 5.35
C LEU A 96 -17.95 -13.71 5.75
N TYR A 97 -17.56 -14.02 6.99
CA TYR A 97 -17.49 -15.39 7.48
C TYR A 97 -18.79 -15.90 8.11
N GLU A 98 -19.67 -15.01 8.58
CA GLU A 98 -20.83 -15.38 9.40
C GLU A 98 -22.15 -14.77 8.91
N LEU A 99 -22.16 -13.47 8.58
CA LEU A 99 -23.37 -12.71 8.28
C LEU A 99 -23.78 -12.83 6.81
N ILE A 100 -22.82 -12.67 5.89
CA ILE A 100 -23.08 -12.54 4.45
C ILE A 100 -23.22 -13.93 3.81
N THR A 101 -24.32 -14.59 4.13
CA THR A 101 -24.69 -15.92 3.60
C THR A 101 -25.52 -15.80 2.32
N PRO A 102 -25.62 -16.86 1.49
CA PRO A 102 -26.50 -16.87 0.32
C PRO A 102 -27.94 -16.48 0.66
N ASN A 103 -28.50 -17.05 1.73
CA ASN A 103 -29.88 -16.76 2.16
C ASN A 103 -30.07 -15.29 2.59
N HIS A 104 -29.04 -14.69 3.20
CA HIS A 104 -29.10 -13.28 3.62
C HIS A 104 -29.18 -12.33 2.43
N VAL A 105 -28.41 -12.59 1.37
CA VAL A 105 -28.33 -11.70 0.20
C VAL A 105 -29.28 -12.06 -0.94
N GLU A 106 -29.87 -13.26 -0.92
CA GLU A 106 -30.81 -13.78 -1.94
C GLU A 106 -31.94 -12.80 -2.34
N PRO A 107 -32.56 -12.03 -1.44
CA PRO A 107 -33.58 -11.05 -1.83
C PRO A 107 -33.08 -10.00 -2.85
N GLU A 108 -31.78 -9.70 -2.86
CA GLU A 108 -31.17 -8.79 -3.82
C GLU A 108 -30.96 -9.43 -5.21
N ALA A 109 -30.91 -10.76 -5.28
CA ALA A 109 -30.62 -11.51 -6.50
C ALA A 109 -31.86 -11.82 -7.35
N VAL A 110 -33.08 -11.68 -6.81
CA VAL A 110 -34.35 -12.14 -7.42
C VAL A 110 -34.56 -11.71 -8.86
N THR A 111 -34.11 -10.52 -9.25
CA THR A 111 -34.28 -9.99 -10.61
C THR A 111 -33.09 -10.24 -11.53
N GLY A 112 -32.00 -10.84 -11.04
CA GLY A 112 -30.77 -11.00 -11.80
C GLY A 112 -30.12 -9.67 -12.16
N LYS A 113 -30.14 -8.71 -11.22
CA LYS A 113 -29.46 -7.41 -11.38
C LYS A 113 -27.94 -7.52 -11.38
N GLU A 114 -27.41 -8.60 -10.82
CA GLU A 114 -26.03 -9.03 -10.98
C GLU A 114 -26.00 -10.51 -11.35
N ILE A 115 -25.22 -10.88 -12.37
CA ILE A 115 -25.06 -12.26 -12.84
C ILE A 115 -23.60 -12.54 -13.23
N LEU A 116 -23.16 -13.78 -13.06
CA LEU A 116 -21.84 -14.26 -13.49
C LEU A 116 -22.02 -15.15 -14.72
N ALA A 117 -21.57 -14.68 -15.89
CA ALA A 117 -21.84 -15.34 -17.16
C ALA A 117 -20.63 -15.24 -18.11
N GLY A 118 -20.01 -16.38 -18.43
CA GLY A 118 -18.91 -16.41 -19.39
C GLY A 118 -17.59 -15.81 -18.87
N TYR A 119 -16.62 -15.82 -19.77
CA TYR A 119 -15.23 -15.46 -19.49
C TYR A 119 -14.62 -14.68 -20.66
N ASP A 120 -13.72 -13.75 -20.35
CA ASP A 120 -12.95 -13.05 -21.38
C ASP A 120 -11.89 -13.98 -22.01
N LEU A 121 -11.18 -13.50 -23.03
CA LEU A 121 -10.12 -14.27 -23.68
C LEU A 121 -8.91 -14.53 -22.75
N GLU A 122 -8.79 -13.82 -21.63
CA GLU A 122 -7.81 -14.09 -20.58
C GLU A 122 -8.33 -15.01 -19.46
N ARG A 123 -9.54 -15.59 -19.63
CA ARG A 123 -10.22 -16.52 -18.72
C ARG A 123 -10.72 -15.87 -17.42
N ARG A 124 -10.89 -14.56 -17.39
CA ARG A 124 -11.43 -13.81 -16.25
C ARG A 124 -12.96 -13.95 -16.22
N PRO A 125 -13.57 -14.25 -15.07
CA PRO A 125 -15.02 -14.32 -14.96
C PRO A 125 -15.65 -12.94 -15.19
N ALA A 126 -16.76 -12.92 -15.95
CA ALA A 126 -17.50 -11.71 -16.26
C ALA A 126 -18.69 -11.52 -15.31
N LEU A 127 -18.63 -10.48 -14.48
CA LEU A 127 -19.71 -10.02 -13.60
C LEU A 127 -20.52 -8.93 -14.30
N TYR A 128 -21.73 -9.27 -14.72
CA TYR A 128 -22.66 -8.33 -15.34
C TYR A 128 -23.49 -7.64 -14.29
N MET A 129 -23.56 -6.32 -14.34
CA MET A 129 -24.37 -5.48 -13.47
C MET A 129 -25.39 -4.71 -14.31
N MET A 130 -26.66 -4.81 -13.95
CA MET A 130 -27.79 -4.21 -14.65
C MET A 130 -28.62 -3.36 -13.67
N PRO A 131 -28.24 -2.08 -13.45
CA PRO A 131 -28.94 -1.19 -12.53
C PRO A 131 -30.45 -1.03 -12.80
N SER A 132 -30.89 -1.21 -14.06
CA SER A 132 -32.31 -1.21 -14.43
C SER A 132 -33.14 -2.34 -13.82
N LYS A 133 -32.48 -3.40 -13.35
CA LYS A 133 -33.14 -4.52 -12.65
C LYS A 133 -33.15 -4.35 -11.13
N GLN A 134 -32.79 -3.18 -10.61
CA GLN A 134 -32.85 -2.91 -9.16
C GLN A 134 -34.26 -3.17 -8.60
N ASN A 135 -34.35 -4.03 -7.60
CA ASN A 135 -35.60 -4.60 -7.10
C ASN A 135 -35.89 -4.28 -5.63
N THR A 136 -34.94 -3.67 -4.93
CA THR A 136 -35.05 -3.37 -3.50
C THR A 136 -34.84 -1.87 -3.24
N GLU A 137 -35.30 -1.42 -2.07
CA GLU A 137 -34.90 -0.10 -1.56
C GLU A 137 -33.47 -0.12 -1.04
N GLU A 138 -32.82 1.05 -1.08
CA GLU A 138 -31.43 1.22 -0.67
C GLU A 138 -31.22 0.76 0.78
N SER A 139 -30.26 -0.14 0.98
CA SER A 139 -29.94 -0.70 2.29
C SER A 139 -28.51 -1.26 2.31
N PRO A 140 -27.89 -1.48 3.49
CA PRO A 140 -26.57 -2.10 3.59
C PRO A 140 -26.49 -3.46 2.87
N ARG A 141 -27.61 -4.20 2.78
CA ARG A 141 -27.67 -5.49 2.09
C ARG A 141 -27.33 -5.40 0.61
N GLN A 142 -27.58 -4.27 -0.06
CA GLN A 142 -27.20 -4.08 -1.46
C GLN A 142 -25.68 -4.12 -1.64
N LEU A 143 -24.92 -3.44 -0.76
CA LEU A 143 -23.46 -3.51 -0.77
C LEU A 143 -22.95 -4.91 -0.37
N GLN A 144 -23.60 -5.56 0.60
CA GLN A 144 -23.27 -6.92 0.98
C GLN A 144 -23.52 -7.92 -0.17
N PHE A 145 -24.57 -7.74 -0.95
CA PHE A 145 -24.84 -8.54 -2.15
C PHE A 145 -23.77 -8.33 -3.23
N ALA A 146 -23.39 -7.08 -3.53
CA ALA A 146 -22.33 -6.79 -4.50
C ALA A 146 -20.99 -7.40 -4.07
N VAL A 147 -20.64 -7.29 -2.78
CA VAL A 147 -19.44 -7.94 -2.22
C VAL A 147 -19.56 -9.47 -2.27
N TRP A 148 -20.74 -10.02 -1.99
CA TRP A 148 -20.97 -11.47 -2.10
C TRP A 148 -20.79 -11.96 -3.55
N MET A 149 -21.32 -11.23 -4.55
CA MET A 149 -21.13 -11.53 -5.97
C MET A 149 -19.66 -11.43 -6.38
N LEU A 150 -18.91 -10.47 -5.82
CA LEU A 150 -17.48 -10.34 -6.03
C LEU A 150 -16.70 -11.56 -5.47
N GLU A 151 -17.04 -12.04 -4.27
CA GLU A 151 -16.46 -13.27 -3.72
C GLU A 151 -16.82 -14.51 -4.58
N ARG A 152 -18.05 -14.58 -5.13
CA ARG A 152 -18.42 -15.65 -6.09
C ARG A 152 -17.60 -15.55 -7.39
N ALA A 153 -17.32 -14.34 -7.87
CA ALA A 153 -16.43 -14.15 -9.02
C ALA A 153 -15.02 -14.68 -8.71
N VAL A 154 -14.50 -14.43 -7.50
CA VAL A 154 -13.22 -15.01 -7.02
C VAL A 154 -13.29 -16.54 -6.96
N ASP A 155 -14.40 -17.12 -6.52
CA ASP A 155 -14.61 -18.57 -6.56
C ASP A 155 -14.54 -19.12 -7.99
N LEU A 156 -15.00 -18.36 -8.99
CA LEU A 156 -14.98 -18.74 -10.40
C LEU A 156 -13.65 -18.45 -11.12
N MET A 157 -12.63 -17.95 -10.43
CA MET A 157 -11.29 -17.83 -10.99
C MET A 157 -10.60 -19.21 -11.04
N GLY A 158 -10.21 -19.64 -12.24
CA GLY A 158 -9.41 -20.85 -12.45
C GLY A 158 -7.93 -20.68 -12.06
N PRO A 159 -7.10 -21.73 -12.20
CA PRO A 159 -5.66 -21.63 -11.97
C PRO A 159 -5.01 -20.55 -12.86
N GLY A 160 -4.16 -19.72 -12.24
CA GLY A 160 -3.47 -18.62 -12.90
C GLY A 160 -4.36 -17.43 -13.27
N VAL A 161 -5.58 -17.35 -12.75
CA VAL A 161 -6.47 -16.19 -12.89
C VAL A 161 -6.66 -15.53 -11.53
N GLU A 162 -6.39 -14.22 -11.46
CA GLU A 162 -6.48 -13.41 -10.23
C GLU A 162 -7.50 -12.25 -10.33
N ASN A 163 -8.05 -12.03 -11.52
CA ASN A 163 -8.83 -10.84 -11.87
C ASN A 163 -10.21 -11.22 -12.41
N LEU A 164 -11.16 -10.30 -12.32
CA LEU A 164 -12.50 -10.41 -12.93
C LEU A 164 -12.79 -9.19 -13.81
N ASP A 165 -13.76 -9.35 -14.70
CA ASP A 165 -14.28 -8.25 -15.50
C ASP A 165 -15.64 -7.81 -14.98
N ILE A 166 -15.87 -6.50 -14.94
CA ILE A 166 -17.14 -5.89 -14.53
C ILE A 166 -17.78 -5.28 -15.78
N LEU A 167 -18.98 -5.73 -16.11
CA LEU A 167 -19.75 -5.29 -17.28
C LEU A 167 -21.02 -4.60 -16.83
N ILE A 168 -21.09 -3.28 -16.95
CA ILE A 168 -22.22 -2.47 -16.48
C ILE A 168 -23.07 -2.03 -17.66
N ASN A 169 -24.34 -2.41 -17.67
CA ASN A 169 -25.31 -1.96 -18.66
C ASN A 169 -26.34 -1.01 -18.03
N PHE A 170 -26.25 0.28 -18.33
CA PHE A 170 -27.18 1.31 -17.85
C PHE A 170 -28.45 1.47 -18.71
N ALA A 171 -28.75 0.53 -19.63
CA ALA A 171 -29.98 0.57 -20.41
C ALA A 171 -31.23 0.58 -19.52
N ASP A 172 -32.27 1.28 -19.99
CA ASP A 172 -33.55 1.55 -19.31
C ASP A 172 -33.45 2.42 -18.04
N ARG A 173 -34.57 3.07 -17.65
CA ARG A 173 -34.64 3.89 -16.42
C ARG A 173 -34.57 2.98 -15.18
N GLY A 174 -33.37 2.83 -14.61
CA GLY A 174 -33.13 2.13 -13.34
C GLY A 174 -33.01 3.05 -12.14
N LYS A 175 -33.19 2.48 -10.94
CA LYS A 175 -32.77 3.13 -9.68
C LYS A 175 -31.24 3.03 -9.58
N ASN A 176 -30.55 4.16 -9.70
CA ASN A 176 -29.11 4.23 -9.49
C ASN A 176 -28.78 4.31 -7.99
N PRO A 177 -27.62 3.78 -7.55
CA PRO A 177 -27.19 3.93 -6.16
C PRO A 177 -26.95 5.40 -5.80
N SER A 178 -27.09 5.75 -4.53
CA SER A 178 -26.70 7.08 -4.04
C SER A 178 -25.19 7.29 -4.14
N LEU A 179 -24.75 8.55 -4.15
CA LEU A 179 -23.33 8.91 -4.13
C LEU A 179 -22.60 8.31 -2.91
N SER A 180 -23.28 8.21 -1.77
CA SER A 180 -22.73 7.60 -0.56
C SER A 180 -22.47 6.12 -0.75
N THR A 181 -23.42 5.38 -1.30
CA THR A 181 -23.29 3.95 -1.59
C THR A 181 -22.18 3.69 -2.61
N SER A 182 -22.07 4.52 -3.65
CA SER A 182 -20.96 4.43 -4.61
C SER A 182 -19.59 4.70 -3.97
N LYS A 183 -19.47 5.70 -3.09
CA LYS A 183 -18.23 5.97 -2.35
C LYS A 183 -17.85 4.81 -1.43
N ASN A 184 -18.82 4.23 -0.71
CA ASN A 184 -18.59 3.07 0.16
C ASN A 184 -18.10 1.85 -0.63
N MET A 185 -18.72 1.55 -1.78
CA MET A 185 -18.27 0.47 -2.65
C MET A 185 -16.85 0.72 -3.18
N LEU A 186 -16.56 1.95 -3.62
CA LEU A 186 -15.23 2.32 -4.09
C LEU A 186 -14.17 2.13 -2.99
N ASN A 187 -14.48 2.54 -1.76
CA ASN A 187 -13.60 2.36 -0.61
C ASN A 187 -13.33 0.87 -0.34
N ILE A 188 -14.35 0.00 -0.40
CA ILE A 188 -14.19 -1.44 -0.25
C ILE A 188 -13.25 -2.00 -1.34
N LEU A 189 -13.49 -1.63 -2.60
CA LEU A 189 -12.68 -2.12 -3.73
C LEU A 189 -11.22 -1.68 -3.63
N GLN A 190 -10.97 -0.40 -3.32
CA GLN A 190 -9.62 0.16 -3.24
C GLN A 190 -8.80 -0.42 -2.08
N ASN A 191 -9.43 -0.70 -0.94
CA ASN A 191 -8.72 -1.13 0.26
C ASN A 191 -8.62 -2.65 0.39
N HIS A 192 -9.67 -3.39 0.02
CA HIS A 192 -9.79 -4.82 0.35
C HIS A 192 -9.76 -5.76 -0.86
N TYR A 193 -9.87 -5.22 -2.09
CA TYR A 193 -9.77 -5.98 -3.34
C TYR A 193 -8.68 -5.44 -4.27
N PRO A 194 -7.44 -5.21 -3.77
CA PRO A 194 -6.35 -4.72 -4.61
C PRO A 194 -6.07 -5.67 -5.78
N GLU A 195 -5.72 -5.10 -6.93
CA GLU A 195 -5.31 -5.85 -8.11
C GLU A 195 -6.35 -6.87 -8.61
N ARG A 196 -7.65 -6.72 -8.28
CA ARG A 196 -8.73 -7.63 -8.72
C ARG A 196 -9.42 -7.22 -10.01
N LEU A 197 -9.39 -5.95 -10.38
CA LEU A 197 -10.03 -5.48 -11.62
C LEU A 197 -9.20 -5.89 -12.85
N GLY A 198 -9.80 -6.68 -13.74
CA GLY A 198 -9.32 -6.95 -15.09
C GLY A 198 -9.74 -5.82 -16.04
N LEU A 199 -11.02 -5.84 -16.43
CA LEU A 199 -11.67 -4.79 -17.21
C LEU A 199 -12.93 -4.24 -16.52
N ALA A 200 -13.21 -2.95 -16.73
CA ALA A 200 -14.48 -2.33 -16.39
C ALA A 200 -15.13 -1.81 -17.67
N LEU A 201 -16.14 -2.52 -18.18
CA LEU A 201 -16.79 -2.23 -19.45
C LEU A 201 -18.16 -1.64 -19.16
N VAL A 202 -18.51 -0.53 -19.80
CA VAL A 202 -19.76 0.18 -19.51
C VAL A 202 -20.48 0.56 -20.80
N ILE A 203 -21.74 0.15 -20.97
CA ILE A 203 -22.58 0.51 -22.13
C ILE A 203 -23.84 1.28 -21.70
N ASN A 204 -24.44 2.00 -22.65
CA ASN A 204 -25.70 2.73 -22.49
C ASN A 204 -25.68 3.81 -21.40
N VAL A 205 -24.51 4.44 -21.19
CA VAL A 205 -24.30 5.47 -20.17
C VAL A 205 -25.21 6.69 -20.40
N PRO A 206 -26.14 7.02 -19.48
CA PRO A 206 -26.92 8.23 -19.56
C PRO A 206 -26.00 9.47 -19.47
N THR A 207 -26.34 10.56 -20.16
CA THR A 207 -25.50 11.77 -20.19
C THR A 207 -25.14 12.32 -18.79
N ILE A 208 -26.01 12.11 -17.79
CA ILE A 208 -25.78 12.51 -16.40
C ILE A 208 -24.73 11.64 -15.67
N ILE A 209 -24.56 10.37 -16.07
CA ILE A 209 -23.55 9.46 -15.50
C ILE A 209 -22.16 9.76 -16.08
N ASN A 210 -22.06 10.32 -17.28
CA ASN A 210 -20.78 10.86 -17.79
C ASN A 210 -20.23 12.00 -16.91
N LEU A 211 -21.10 12.79 -16.26
CA LEU A 211 -20.67 13.81 -15.29
C LEU A 211 -20.14 13.16 -14.00
N PHE A 212 -20.79 12.10 -13.53
CA PHE A 212 -20.34 11.31 -12.39
C PHE A 212 -18.96 10.67 -12.62
N PHE A 213 -18.75 10.00 -13.75
CA PHE A 213 -17.44 9.43 -14.08
C PHE A 213 -16.37 10.51 -14.23
N LYS A 214 -16.66 11.64 -14.88
CA LYS A 214 -15.71 12.77 -14.96
C LYS A 214 -15.33 13.31 -13.57
N ALA A 215 -16.23 13.25 -12.59
CA ALA A 215 -15.97 13.68 -11.22
C ALA A 215 -15.17 12.65 -10.40
N ILE A 216 -15.37 11.34 -10.60
CA ILE A 216 -14.65 10.30 -9.84
C ILE A 216 -13.30 9.91 -10.46
N MET A 217 -13.14 10.03 -11.78
CA MET A 217 -11.93 9.59 -12.51
C MET A 217 -10.63 10.25 -12.02
N PRO A 218 -10.59 11.53 -11.59
CA PRO A 218 -9.40 12.11 -10.97
C PRO A 218 -8.88 11.33 -9.74
N PHE A 219 -9.77 10.64 -9.02
CA PHE A 219 -9.46 9.87 -7.80
C PHE A 219 -9.17 8.39 -8.07
N VAL A 220 -9.30 7.94 -9.33
CA VAL A 220 -8.97 6.57 -9.75
C VAL A 220 -7.51 6.54 -10.21
N ASP A 221 -6.73 5.54 -9.80
CA ASP A 221 -5.33 5.44 -10.19
C ASP A 221 -5.19 5.26 -11.73
N PRO A 222 -4.07 5.69 -12.35
CA PRO A 222 -3.89 5.61 -13.80
C PRO A 222 -3.99 4.20 -14.41
N ILE A 223 -3.59 3.15 -13.69
CA ILE A 223 -3.65 1.76 -14.15
C ILE A 223 -5.11 1.33 -14.23
N THR A 224 -5.90 1.64 -13.20
CA THR A 224 -7.34 1.39 -13.16
C THR A 224 -8.07 2.18 -14.23
N ARG A 225 -7.67 3.44 -14.51
CA ARG A 225 -8.28 4.23 -15.62
C ARG A 225 -8.11 3.55 -16.98
N ALA A 226 -6.95 2.95 -17.25
CA ALA A 226 -6.70 2.26 -18.52
C ALA A 226 -7.57 1.01 -18.70
N LYS A 227 -8.08 0.43 -17.60
CA LYS A 227 -8.96 -0.75 -17.60
C LYS A 227 -10.44 -0.41 -17.81
N VAL A 228 -10.82 0.87 -17.73
CA VAL A 228 -12.22 1.32 -17.91
C VAL A 228 -12.49 1.66 -19.37
N LYS A 229 -13.47 1.00 -19.99
CA LYS A 229 -13.89 1.25 -21.38
C LYS A 229 -15.38 1.60 -21.46
N PHE A 230 -15.70 2.69 -22.15
CA PHE A 230 -17.08 3.16 -22.37
C PHE A 230 -17.55 2.86 -23.79
N ASN A 231 -18.74 2.28 -23.90
CA ASN A 231 -19.35 1.76 -25.12
C ASN A 231 -18.39 0.94 -26.01
N PRO A 232 -17.65 -0.04 -25.44
CA PRO A 232 -16.72 -0.85 -26.22
C PRO A 232 -17.46 -1.82 -27.17
N GLU A 233 -16.80 -2.20 -28.27
CA GLU A 233 -17.25 -3.28 -29.13
C GLU A 233 -16.49 -4.57 -28.77
N ILE A 234 -16.83 -5.18 -27.62
CA ILE A 234 -15.99 -6.17 -26.91
C ILE A 234 -15.60 -7.40 -27.74
N ILE A 235 -16.41 -7.79 -28.72
CA ILE A 235 -16.11 -8.88 -29.65
C ILE A 235 -15.11 -8.44 -30.73
N LYS A 236 -15.33 -7.27 -31.34
CA LYS A 236 -14.46 -6.74 -32.40
C LYS A 236 -13.09 -6.32 -31.86
N GLU A 237 -13.07 -5.84 -30.62
CA GLU A 237 -11.84 -5.49 -29.90
C GLU A 237 -11.08 -6.73 -29.40
N GLY A 238 -11.61 -7.94 -29.59
CA GLY A 238 -10.95 -9.17 -29.16
C GLY A 238 -10.81 -9.28 -27.64
N LEU A 239 -11.80 -8.79 -26.89
CA LEU A 239 -11.85 -8.95 -25.43
C LEU A 239 -12.58 -10.24 -25.04
N PHE A 240 -13.65 -10.57 -25.76
CA PHE A 240 -14.48 -11.75 -25.52
C PHE A 240 -14.69 -12.56 -26.79
N ASP A 241 -14.77 -13.88 -26.64
CA ASP A 241 -15.37 -14.73 -27.66
C ASP A 241 -16.89 -14.53 -27.70
N LYS A 242 -17.50 -14.64 -28.89
CA LYS A 242 -18.96 -14.46 -29.04
C LYS A 242 -19.76 -15.40 -28.16
N SER A 243 -19.33 -16.66 -28.04
CA SER A 243 -20.02 -17.66 -27.22
C SER A 243 -19.95 -17.36 -25.73
N GLN A 244 -19.07 -16.43 -25.30
CA GLN A 244 -18.81 -16.10 -23.89
C GLN A 244 -19.43 -14.77 -23.43
N ALA A 245 -20.15 -14.06 -24.32
CA ALA A 245 -20.76 -12.77 -23.98
C ALA A 245 -22.27 -12.77 -24.26
N THR A 246 -23.02 -11.95 -23.52
CA THR A 246 -24.46 -11.77 -23.74
C THR A 246 -24.76 -10.95 -24.99
N LYS A 247 -25.96 -11.14 -25.56
CA LYS A 247 -26.41 -10.44 -26.76
C LYS A 247 -26.33 -8.91 -26.65
N GLU A 248 -26.60 -8.34 -25.48
CA GLU A 248 -26.52 -6.89 -25.24
C GLU A 248 -25.11 -6.33 -25.44
N TRP A 249 -24.09 -7.20 -25.36
CA TRP A 249 -22.68 -6.87 -25.59
C TRP A 249 -22.17 -7.39 -26.93
N GLY A 250 -23.06 -7.82 -27.83
CA GLY A 250 -22.73 -8.33 -29.17
C GLY A 250 -22.32 -9.80 -29.21
N GLY A 251 -22.47 -10.55 -28.12
CA GLY A 251 -22.23 -11.98 -28.05
C GLY A 251 -23.44 -12.84 -28.45
N GLU A 252 -23.33 -14.15 -28.20
CA GLU A 252 -24.29 -15.18 -28.58
C GLU A 252 -25.05 -15.77 -27.39
N MET A 253 -24.67 -15.46 -26.14
CA MET A 253 -25.40 -15.94 -24.97
C MET A 253 -26.79 -15.28 -24.91
N ASP A 254 -27.82 -16.09 -25.11
CA ASP A 254 -29.22 -15.70 -25.14
C ASP A 254 -30.00 -16.50 -24.11
N PHE A 255 -30.13 -15.95 -22.91
CA PHE A 255 -30.78 -16.63 -21.80
C PHE A 255 -31.71 -15.71 -21.03
N ILE A 256 -32.58 -16.31 -20.24
CA ILE A 256 -33.38 -15.61 -19.23
C ILE A 256 -32.87 -15.95 -17.83
N TYR A 257 -32.91 -14.97 -16.94
CA TYR A 257 -32.69 -15.21 -15.52
C TYR A 257 -34.01 -15.64 -14.88
N GLU A 258 -34.06 -16.88 -14.39
CA GLU A 258 -35.14 -17.38 -13.56
C GLU A 258 -34.56 -17.70 -12.20
N HIS A 259 -34.87 -16.87 -11.19
CA HIS A 259 -34.19 -16.90 -9.88
C HIS A 259 -34.05 -18.31 -9.28
N GLU A 260 -35.15 -19.04 -9.16
CA GLU A 260 -35.19 -20.41 -8.59
C GLU A 260 -34.26 -21.40 -9.31
N LYS A 261 -34.01 -21.18 -10.61
CA LYS A 261 -33.20 -22.07 -11.45
C LYS A 261 -31.79 -21.54 -11.71
N SER A 262 -31.52 -20.28 -11.41
CA SER A 262 -30.20 -19.64 -11.63
C SER A 262 -29.43 -19.46 -10.32
N TRP A 263 -30.11 -19.16 -9.21
CA TRP A 263 -29.49 -18.85 -7.93
C TRP A 263 -28.87 -20.09 -7.27
N LYS A 264 -29.67 -21.14 -7.08
CA LYS A 264 -29.21 -22.37 -6.42
C LYS A 264 -28.00 -22.99 -7.15
N PRO A 265 -27.98 -23.12 -8.49
CA PRO A 265 -26.80 -23.65 -9.18
C PRO A 265 -25.53 -22.81 -8.99
N LEU A 266 -25.63 -21.47 -8.95
CA LEU A 266 -24.47 -20.61 -8.64
C LEU A 266 -23.95 -20.89 -7.23
N VAL A 267 -24.85 -20.94 -6.25
CA VAL A 267 -24.50 -21.22 -4.85
C VAL A 267 -23.86 -22.59 -4.70
N ASP A 268 -24.46 -23.64 -5.28
CA ASP A 268 -23.95 -25.00 -5.24
C ASP A 268 -22.56 -25.09 -5.89
N LEU A 269 -22.39 -24.46 -7.07
CA LEU A 269 -21.12 -24.44 -7.79
C LEU A 269 -20.00 -23.82 -6.96
N CYS A 270 -20.21 -22.61 -6.42
CA CYS A 270 -19.19 -21.93 -5.62
C CYS A 270 -18.88 -22.68 -4.31
N ASN A 271 -19.90 -23.25 -3.64
CA ASN A 271 -19.69 -24.07 -2.45
C ASN A 271 -18.89 -25.33 -2.73
N ASN A 272 -19.15 -26.00 -3.86
CA ASN A 272 -18.39 -27.18 -4.28
C ASN A 272 -16.93 -26.82 -4.58
N LEU A 273 -16.70 -25.77 -5.36
CA LEU A 273 -15.35 -25.27 -5.67
C LEU A 273 -14.59 -24.90 -4.39
N HIS A 274 -15.24 -24.20 -3.45
CA HIS A 274 -14.64 -23.84 -2.17
C HIS A 274 -14.23 -25.08 -1.36
N THR A 275 -15.13 -26.06 -1.27
CA THR A 275 -14.90 -27.32 -0.55
C THR A 275 -13.72 -28.09 -1.15
N GLU A 276 -13.71 -28.28 -2.46
CA GLU A 276 -12.63 -28.96 -3.18
C GLU A 276 -11.27 -28.27 -2.97
N ARG A 277 -11.25 -26.94 -3.05
CA ARG A 277 -10.04 -26.13 -2.84
C ARG A 277 -9.55 -26.22 -1.40
N LYS A 278 -10.46 -26.22 -0.42
CA LYS A 278 -10.12 -26.35 1.00
C LYS A 278 -9.53 -27.72 1.30
N GLU A 279 -10.10 -28.78 0.74
CA GLU A 279 -9.54 -30.13 0.85
C GLU A 279 -8.16 -30.22 0.20
N ARG A 280 -7.98 -29.63 -0.98
CA ARG A 280 -6.68 -29.59 -1.67
C ARG A 280 -5.64 -28.80 -0.87
N TRP A 281 -6.01 -27.62 -0.35
CA TRP A 281 -5.15 -26.81 0.52
C TRP A 281 -4.70 -27.58 1.77
N ARG A 282 -5.61 -28.31 2.44
CA ARG A 282 -5.24 -29.17 3.59
C ARG A 282 -4.28 -30.29 3.19
N LYS A 283 -4.50 -30.95 2.04
CA LYS A 283 -3.61 -32.00 1.51
C LYS A 283 -2.21 -31.46 1.18
N LEU A 284 -2.10 -30.19 0.80
CA LEU A 284 -0.85 -29.49 0.52
C LEU A 284 -0.16 -28.94 1.79
N GLY A 285 -0.70 -29.21 2.99
CA GLY A 285 -0.10 -28.85 4.26
C GLY A 285 -0.90 -27.84 5.08
N GLY A 286 -1.91 -27.19 4.49
CA GLY A 286 -2.80 -26.28 5.23
C GLY A 286 -2.07 -25.06 5.81
N THR A 287 -1.12 -24.49 5.07
CA THR A 287 -0.33 -23.35 5.52
C THR A 287 -0.59 -22.08 4.70
N VAL A 288 -0.23 -20.95 5.29
CA VAL A 288 -0.17 -19.65 4.60
C VAL A 288 0.82 -19.73 3.44
N GLY A 289 0.54 -19.01 2.36
CA GLY A 289 1.44 -18.88 1.21
C GLY A 289 1.39 -20.01 0.20
N LEU A 290 0.48 -20.99 0.34
CA LEU A 290 0.24 -21.97 -0.72
C LEU A 290 -0.29 -21.26 -1.98
N SER A 291 0.15 -21.71 -3.16
CA SER A 291 -0.24 -21.07 -4.43
C SER A 291 -1.68 -21.38 -4.79
N GLU A 292 -2.41 -20.36 -5.24
CA GLU A 292 -3.72 -20.48 -5.90
C GLU A 292 -3.64 -21.40 -7.12
N TRP A 293 -2.51 -21.49 -7.82
CA TRP A 293 -2.32 -22.44 -8.90
C TRP A 293 -2.54 -23.88 -8.42
N ASP A 294 -1.82 -24.26 -7.37
CA ASP A 294 -1.89 -25.60 -6.79
C ASP A 294 -3.24 -25.83 -6.12
N ILE A 295 -3.72 -24.87 -5.31
CA ILE A 295 -5.01 -24.96 -4.60
C ILE A 295 -6.17 -25.07 -5.58
N LYS A 296 -6.09 -24.47 -6.78
CA LYS A 296 -7.14 -24.55 -7.81
C LYS A 296 -6.94 -25.72 -8.80
N GLY A 297 -5.90 -26.53 -8.64
CA GLY A 297 -5.70 -27.76 -9.42
C GLY A 297 -5.01 -27.55 -10.76
N GLY A 298 -4.13 -26.55 -10.87
CA GLY A 298 -3.25 -26.38 -12.01
C GLY A 298 -2.28 -27.56 -12.18
N ALA A 299 -1.79 -27.75 -13.40
CA ALA A 299 -0.84 -28.84 -13.70
C ALA A 299 0.47 -28.66 -12.92
N PRO A 300 1.16 -29.75 -12.53
CA PRO A 300 2.50 -29.67 -11.94
C PRO A 300 3.43 -28.85 -12.84
N GLN A 301 4.07 -27.84 -12.27
CA GLN A 301 5.00 -26.99 -13.01
C GLN A 301 6.39 -27.63 -13.01
N PRO A 302 7.18 -27.47 -14.09
CA PRO A 302 8.60 -27.83 -14.06
C PRO A 302 9.26 -27.13 -12.87
N GLU A 303 10.10 -27.83 -12.12
CA GLU A 303 10.87 -27.20 -11.05
C GLU A 303 11.62 -25.99 -11.62
N LEU A 304 11.20 -24.79 -11.24
CA LEU A 304 12.08 -23.62 -11.32
C LEU A 304 13.30 -24.01 -10.49
N GLN A 305 14.49 -24.04 -11.11
CA GLN A 305 15.72 -24.32 -10.39
C GLN A 305 15.71 -23.51 -9.09
N PRO A 306 15.83 -24.18 -7.92
CA PRO A 306 15.88 -23.47 -6.67
C PRO A 306 17.00 -22.43 -6.79
N ALA A 307 16.70 -21.16 -6.53
CA ALA A 307 17.76 -20.24 -6.11
C ALA A 307 18.43 -20.94 -4.92
N MET A 308 19.68 -21.37 -5.13
CA MET A 308 20.32 -22.39 -4.30
C MET A 308 20.20 -22.06 -2.82
N THR A 309 19.39 -22.83 -2.10
CA THR A 309 19.55 -23.00 -0.65
C THR A 309 20.77 -23.87 -0.41
N ASN A 310 21.98 -23.36 -0.69
CA ASN A 310 23.19 -24.00 -0.22
C ASN A 310 23.46 -23.54 1.20
N GLY A 311 22.90 -24.30 2.14
CA GLY A 311 23.49 -24.45 3.45
C GLY A 311 24.88 -25.08 3.29
N THR A 312 25.89 -24.24 3.20
CA THR A 312 27.29 -24.61 3.44
C THR A 312 27.91 -23.52 4.29
N ASN A 313 28.49 -23.94 5.42
CA ASN A 313 29.34 -23.13 6.29
C ASN A 313 30.29 -22.27 5.45
N LEU A 314 29.96 -20.99 5.31
CA LEU A 314 30.89 -19.96 4.92
C LEU A 314 31.05 -19.08 6.15
N ILE A 315 32.16 -19.31 6.83
CA ILE A 315 32.80 -18.27 7.64
C ILE A 315 32.87 -17.05 6.72
N PRO A 316 32.25 -15.90 7.05
CA PRO A 316 32.33 -14.74 6.19
C PRO A 316 33.78 -14.31 6.12
N ASP A 317 34.34 -14.38 4.92
CA ASP A 317 35.60 -13.71 4.63
C ASP A 317 35.39 -12.22 4.88
N SER A 318 36.32 -11.63 5.63
CA SER A 318 36.23 -10.31 6.26
C SER A 318 36.18 -9.11 5.30
N LYS A 319 35.83 -9.30 4.03
CA LYS A 319 35.87 -8.27 2.98
C LYS A 319 34.82 -8.49 1.90
N SER A 320 33.55 -8.21 2.20
CA SER A 320 32.61 -7.77 1.16
C SER A 320 31.70 -6.70 1.75
N THR A 321 31.97 -5.45 1.38
CA THR A 321 31.17 -4.28 1.72
C THR A 321 30.05 -4.17 0.70
N VAL A 322 28.85 -4.64 1.05
CA VAL A 322 27.63 -4.21 0.36
C VAL A 322 27.41 -2.75 0.75
N SER A 323 27.41 -1.86 -0.23
CA SER A 323 27.17 -0.44 -0.05
C SER A 323 25.69 -0.22 0.28
N ARG A 324 25.39 0.56 1.34
CA ARG A 324 24.03 0.88 1.81
C ARG A 324 23.14 1.59 0.78
N LYS A 325 23.72 2.14 -0.30
CA LYS A 325 23.06 3.04 -1.25
C LYS A 325 21.95 2.44 -2.14
N ASP A 326 21.64 1.15 -2.03
CA ASP A 326 20.76 0.44 -2.98
C ASP A 326 19.40 -0.04 -2.38
N ILE A 327 18.95 0.50 -1.24
CA ILE A 327 17.71 0.05 -0.57
C ILE A 327 16.71 1.22 -0.40
N PRO A 328 15.49 1.18 -0.99
CA PRO A 328 14.47 2.23 -0.83
C PRO A 328 13.69 2.11 0.50
N GLU A 329 13.56 3.22 1.23
CA GLU A 329 12.98 3.30 2.58
C GLU A 329 11.46 3.03 2.67
N SER A 330 11.05 2.01 3.44
CA SER A 330 9.70 1.86 3.99
C SER A 330 9.67 1.15 5.36
N LYS A 331 8.59 1.22 6.17
CA LYS A 331 8.51 0.55 7.51
C LYS A 331 8.73 -0.99 7.50
N SER A 332 8.87 -1.59 6.31
CA SER A 332 9.49 -2.89 6.02
C SER A 332 10.88 -3.04 6.63
N ASP A 333 11.67 -2.01 6.39
CA ASP A 333 13.08 -1.94 6.72
C ASP A 333 13.23 -1.78 8.20
N THR A 334 12.28 -1.15 8.90
CA THR A 334 12.30 -1.07 10.36
C THR A 334 12.35 -2.47 10.97
N VAL A 335 11.55 -3.44 10.52
CA VAL A 335 11.59 -4.81 11.08
C VAL A 335 12.89 -5.54 10.75
N LEU A 336 13.41 -5.37 9.54
CA LEU A 336 14.71 -5.95 9.13
C LEU A 336 15.89 -5.30 9.85
N LEU A 337 15.88 -3.97 9.98
CA LEU A 337 16.83 -3.16 10.72
C LEU A 337 16.79 -3.54 12.19
N LEU A 338 15.62 -3.69 12.80
CA LEU A 338 15.48 -4.15 14.19
C LEU A 338 16.06 -5.56 14.35
N ALA A 339 15.78 -6.48 13.42
CA ALA A 339 16.37 -7.82 13.46
C ALA A 339 17.91 -7.78 13.31
N GLU A 340 18.44 -6.93 12.43
CA GLU A 340 19.88 -6.78 12.22
C GLU A 340 20.56 -6.08 13.41
N LEU A 341 19.89 -5.11 14.04
CA LEU A 341 20.33 -4.49 15.28
C LEU A 341 20.41 -5.53 16.40
N VAL A 342 19.38 -6.38 16.55
CA VAL A 342 19.39 -7.49 17.52
C VAL A 342 20.54 -8.46 17.23
N ARG A 343 20.76 -8.82 15.96
CA ARG A 343 21.90 -9.67 15.55
C ARG A 343 23.25 -9.01 15.83
N SER A 344 23.30 -7.69 15.76
CA SER A 344 24.48 -6.87 16.09
C SER A 344 24.63 -6.63 17.60
N GLY A 345 23.76 -7.25 18.44
CA GLY A 345 23.82 -7.19 19.90
C GLY A 345 23.04 -6.04 20.53
N ALA A 346 22.26 -5.27 19.76
CA ALA A 346 21.39 -4.26 20.32
C ALA A 346 20.17 -4.88 21.00
N THR A 347 19.71 -4.25 22.09
CA THR A 347 18.43 -4.59 22.70
C THR A 347 17.36 -3.68 22.12
N VAL A 348 16.30 -4.26 21.57
CA VAL A 348 15.15 -3.52 21.04
C VAL A 348 14.10 -3.37 22.12
N VAL A 349 13.64 -2.14 22.33
CA VAL A 349 12.57 -1.80 23.29
C VAL A 349 11.50 -1.01 22.55
N GLU A 350 10.24 -1.36 22.80
CA GLU A 350 9.11 -0.59 22.27
C GLU A 350 8.94 0.70 23.07
N ALA A 351 8.80 1.82 22.35
CA ALA A 351 8.52 3.12 22.93
C ALA A 351 7.54 3.89 22.05
N ASP A 352 6.55 4.49 22.69
CA ASP A 352 5.55 5.36 22.08
C ASP A 352 5.76 6.78 22.65
N PHE A 353 5.97 7.76 21.77
CA PHE A 353 6.24 9.14 22.17
C PHE A 353 5.04 9.84 22.80
N ALA A 354 3.82 9.34 22.58
CA ALA A 354 2.63 9.80 23.30
C ALA A 354 2.53 9.20 24.72
N ASN A 355 3.22 8.07 24.98
CA ASN A 355 3.21 7.37 26.26
C ASN A 355 4.53 7.55 27.02
N ILE A 356 4.57 8.54 27.90
CA ILE A 356 5.77 8.87 28.69
C ILE A 356 6.30 7.71 29.54
N THR A 357 5.44 6.79 30.01
CA THR A 357 5.90 5.62 30.77
C THR A 357 6.68 4.65 29.90
N SER A 358 6.32 4.49 28.63
CA SER A 358 7.09 3.68 27.69
C SER A 358 8.49 4.26 27.44
N LEU A 359 8.60 5.59 27.36
CA LEU A 359 9.86 6.30 27.25
C LEU A 359 10.74 6.17 28.50
N TYR A 360 10.15 6.21 29.70
CA TYR A 360 10.90 5.92 30.94
C TYR A 360 11.52 4.53 30.89
N ASN A 361 10.73 3.52 30.50
CA ASN A 361 11.21 2.15 30.41
C ASN A 361 12.32 2.01 29.36
N ALA A 362 12.21 2.71 28.24
CA ALA A 362 13.21 2.69 27.18
C ALA A 362 14.54 3.37 27.57
N PHE A 363 14.50 4.37 28.46
CA PHE A 363 15.68 5.13 28.87
C PHE A 363 16.32 4.61 30.16
N GLU A 364 15.65 3.72 30.89
CA GLU A 364 16.14 3.18 32.15
C GLU A 364 17.48 2.45 31.95
N GLY A 365 18.50 2.86 32.69
CA GLY A 365 19.85 2.27 32.61
C GLY A 365 20.70 2.72 31.41
N CYS A 366 20.17 3.55 30.51
CA CYS A 366 20.94 4.09 29.38
C CYS A 366 21.88 5.24 29.81
N TYR A 367 23.04 5.36 29.15
CA TYR A 367 23.94 6.50 29.35
C TYR A 367 23.39 7.79 28.72
N GLY A 368 22.90 7.68 27.49
CA GLY A 368 22.35 8.79 26.72
C GLY A 368 21.35 8.29 25.68
N ALA A 369 20.66 9.22 25.04
CA ALA A 369 19.66 8.93 24.02
C ALA A 369 19.80 9.88 22.83
N PHE A 370 19.40 9.39 21.66
CA PHE A 370 19.24 10.19 20.45
C PHE A 370 17.76 10.27 20.09
N GLY A 371 17.17 11.45 20.18
CA GLY A 371 15.76 11.71 19.90
C GLY A 371 15.53 12.40 18.56
N ILE A 372 14.59 11.86 17.77
CA ILE A 372 14.06 12.46 16.55
C ILE A 372 12.54 12.44 16.63
N THR A 373 11.90 13.54 16.27
CA THR A 373 10.45 13.65 16.08
C THR A 373 10.13 13.89 14.60
N ASP A 374 8.94 13.48 14.15
CA ASP A 374 8.48 13.67 12.77
C ASP A 374 7.13 14.41 12.73
N TYR A 375 7.12 15.57 12.07
CA TYR A 375 5.92 16.37 11.84
C TYR A 375 4.89 15.64 10.98
N TYR A 376 5.32 14.88 9.96
CA TYR A 376 4.40 14.26 9.01
C TYR A 376 3.71 13.01 9.57
N GLU A 377 4.21 12.47 10.67
CA GLU A 377 3.56 11.39 11.41
C GLU A 377 2.70 11.91 12.56
N ALA A 378 3.18 12.91 13.31
CA ALA A 378 2.52 13.38 14.54
C ALA A 378 1.72 14.68 14.40
N PHE A 379 1.89 15.42 13.30
CA PHE A 379 1.30 16.74 13.08
C PHE A 379 1.45 17.67 14.29
N ASP A 380 0.35 18.04 14.94
CA ASP A 380 0.32 18.93 16.09
C ASP A 380 0.77 18.32 17.42
N GLU A 381 0.86 17.00 17.47
CA GLU A 381 1.36 16.27 18.64
C GLU A 381 2.90 16.22 18.70
N GLU A 382 3.61 16.55 17.60
CA GLU A 382 5.08 16.48 17.51
C GLU A 382 5.77 17.25 18.65
N GLY A 383 5.22 18.42 19.02
CA GLY A 383 5.77 19.24 20.10
C GLY A 383 5.68 18.53 21.46
N GLN A 384 4.57 17.85 21.71
CA GLN A 384 4.37 17.09 22.94
C GLN A 384 5.26 15.83 22.96
N HIS A 385 5.48 15.18 21.81
CA HIS A 385 6.43 14.07 21.69
C HIS A 385 7.85 14.50 22.06
N GLY A 386 8.30 15.65 21.56
CA GLY A 386 9.59 16.23 21.91
C GLY A 386 9.72 16.52 23.41
N ILE A 387 8.67 17.09 24.02
CA ILE A 387 8.61 17.35 25.47
C ILE A 387 8.68 16.04 26.27
N ASN A 388 7.92 15.01 25.87
CA ASN A 388 7.91 13.71 26.55
C ASN A 388 9.29 13.02 26.53
N ILE A 389 10.03 13.10 25.41
CA ILE A 389 11.41 12.62 25.33
C ILE A 389 12.31 13.34 26.34
N ILE A 390 12.17 14.67 26.45
CA ILE A 390 12.99 15.50 27.35
C ILE A 390 12.66 15.18 28.82
N ASP A 391 11.38 15.06 29.16
CA ASP A 391 10.92 14.72 30.50
C ASP A 391 11.34 13.30 30.90
N ALA A 392 11.31 12.35 29.95
CA ALA A 392 11.87 11.02 30.14
C ALA A 392 13.36 11.04 30.43
N ALA A 393 14.14 11.77 29.63
CA ALA A 393 15.58 11.90 29.84
C ALA A 393 15.91 12.51 31.21
N LYS A 394 15.11 13.48 31.67
CA LYS A 394 15.25 14.10 32.99
C LYS A 394 14.93 13.13 34.11
N ALA A 395 13.82 12.40 34.00
CA ALA A 395 13.37 11.47 35.04
C ALA A 395 14.34 10.30 35.24
N THR A 396 14.87 9.73 34.15
CA THR A 396 15.84 8.62 34.18
C THR A 396 17.29 9.08 34.37
N LYS A 397 17.51 10.40 34.46
CA LYS A 397 18.82 11.03 34.72
C LYS A 397 19.88 10.67 33.66
N LEU A 398 19.48 10.67 32.39
CA LEU A 398 20.40 10.49 31.28
C LEU A 398 21.58 11.47 31.39
N LYS A 399 22.78 11.00 31.05
CA LYS A 399 24.00 11.80 31.09
C LYS A 399 24.15 12.69 29.87
N HIS A 400 23.50 12.34 28.76
CA HIS A 400 23.52 13.12 27.53
C HIS A 400 22.29 12.82 26.65
N LEU A 401 21.49 13.84 26.36
CA LEU A 401 20.42 13.76 25.35
C LEU A 401 20.85 14.49 24.07
N VAL A 402 20.96 13.77 22.96
CA VAL A 402 21.16 14.36 21.63
C VAL A 402 19.80 14.51 20.97
N MET A 403 19.38 15.73 20.63
CA MET A 403 18.04 15.99 20.11
C MET A 403 18.08 16.64 18.73
N SER A 404 17.36 16.05 17.78
CA SER A 404 17.07 16.67 16.49
C SER A 404 16.05 17.80 16.68
N THR A 405 16.47 19.01 16.38
CA THR A 405 15.69 20.25 16.56
C THR A 405 15.88 21.18 15.36
N VAL A 406 15.41 22.41 15.48
CA VAL A 406 15.74 23.52 14.57
C VAL A 406 16.49 24.61 15.33
N PRO A 407 17.24 25.49 14.66
CA PRO A 407 17.90 26.61 15.32
C PRO A 407 16.86 27.61 15.85
N LEU A 408 17.20 28.28 16.95
CA LEU A 408 16.32 29.27 17.59
C LEU A 408 16.35 30.60 16.84
N VAL A 409 15.76 30.63 15.64
CA VAL A 409 15.57 31.84 14.83
C VAL A 409 14.08 32.18 14.76
N ASP A 410 13.72 33.44 14.96
CA ASP A 410 12.32 33.89 15.14
C ASP A 410 11.38 33.45 14.02
N VAL A 411 11.84 33.43 12.77
CA VAL A 411 11.04 33.01 11.61
C VAL A 411 10.51 31.57 11.74
N LEU A 412 11.28 30.68 12.38
CA LEU A 412 10.93 29.27 12.52
C LEU A 412 9.89 29.00 13.62
N LYS A 413 9.60 30.00 14.45
CA LYS A 413 8.57 29.89 15.50
C LYS A 413 7.19 29.61 14.92
N ASP A 414 6.91 30.22 13.77
CA ASP A 414 5.61 30.17 13.10
C ASP A 414 5.66 29.44 11.74
N THR A 415 6.84 28.94 11.32
CA THR A 415 6.98 28.16 10.09
C THR A 415 6.37 26.76 10.26
N PRO A 416 5.44 26.34 9.38
CA PRO A 416 4.90 24.97 9.34
C PRO A 416 6.02 23.92 9.29
N ALA A 417 5.83 22.74 9.90
CA ALA A 417 6.84 21.70 10.12
C ALA A 417 8.08 22.07 10.98
N CYS A 418 8.39 23.35 11.24
CA CYS A 418 9.48 23.75 12.13
C CYS A 418 9.01 24.17 13.54
N LYS A 419 7.79 24.70 13.67
CA LYS A 419 7.27 25.26 14.92
C LYS A 419 7.39 24.32 16.13
N TYR A 420 7.15 23.03 15.95
CA TYR A 420 7.15 22.06 17.05
C TYR A 420 8.57 21.65 17.47
N LYS A 421 9.50 21.53 16.52
CA LYS A 421 10.92 21.39 16.82
C LYS A 421 11.50 22.65 17.48
N TYR A 422 11.01 23.84 17.12
CA TYR A 422 11.38 25.09 17.78
C TYR A 422 10.90 25.10 19.24
N GLN A 423 9.63 24.74 19.49
CA GLN A 423 9.08 24.60 20.83
C GLN A 423 9.86 23.58 21.67
N THR A 424 10.18 22.42 21.08
CA THR A 424 11.00 21.37 21.70
C THR A 424 12.38 21.90 22.09
N HIS A 425 13.04 22.66 21.22
CA HIS A 425 14.34 23.27 21.53
C HIS A 425 14.22 24.26 22.70
N VAL A 426 13.24 25.15 22.69
CA VAL A 426 13.01 26.10 23.79
C VAL A 426 12.79 25.38 25.12
N TYR A 427 12.06 24.26 25.10
CA TYR A 427 11.85 23.43 26.30
C TYR A 427 13.13 22.72 26.73
N LEU A 428 13.86 22.11 25.79
CA LEU A 428 15.14 21.43 26.02
C LEU A 428 16.14 22.35 26.72
N ALA A 429 16.27 23.58 26.25
CA ALA A 429 17.16 24.59 26.83
C ALA A 429 16.83 24.96 28.30
N LYS A 430 15.56 24.78 28.72
CA LYS A 430 15.08 25.07 30.09
C LYS A 430 14.98 23.82 30.97
N SER A 431 15.18 22.64 30.41
CA SER A 431 14.88 21.35 31.06
C SER A 431 15.85 21.02 32.21
N GLY A 432 17.10 21.46 32.11
CA GLY A 432 18.21 21.06 32.98
C GLY A 432 18.82 19.69 32.63
N VAL A 433 18.38 19.03 31.56
CA VAL A 433 18.99 17.81 31.03
C VAL A 433 20.31 18.18 30.34
N PRO A 434 21.43 17.45 30.54
CA PRO A 434 22.63 17.66 29.74
C PRO A 434 22.36 17.26 28.29
N TYR A 435 22.42 18.19 27.35
CA TYR A 435 21.98 17.95 25.97
C TYR A 435 22.93 18.50 24.90
N THR A 436 22.81 17.97 23.69
CA THR A 436 23.28 18.61 22.45
C THR A 436 22.09 18.71 21.50
N ALA A 437 21.84 19.89 20.97
CA ALA A 437 20.82 20.10 19.95
C ALA A 437 21.49 20.13 18.58
N PHE A 438 20.87 19.53 17.57
CA PHE A 438 21.32 19.72 16.20
C PHE A 438 20.17 20.00 15.24
N ALA A 439 20.48 20.70 14.16
CA ALA A 439 19.61 20.86 13.01
C ALA A 439 20.21 20.10 11.83
N ALA A 440 19.48 19.11 11.31
CA ALA A 440 19.87 18.46 10.06
C ALA A 440 19.64 19.44 8.89
N ALA A 441 20.59 19.48 7.97
CA ALA A 441 20.43 20.20 6.71
C ALA A 441 19.39 19.51 5.79
N PHE A 442 19.22 20.00 4.56
CA PHE A 442 18.26 19.43 3.62
C PHE A 442 18.65 17.98 3.26
N TYR A 443 17.73 17.01 3.39
CA TYR A 443 18.07 15.64 3.00
C TYR A 443 18.15 15.51 1.48
N TYR A 444 19.18 14.84 0.96
CA TYR A 444 19.29 14.59 -0.48
C TYR A 444 18.02 13.93 -1.03
N SER A 445 17.42 13.00 -0.27
CA SER A 445 16.18 12.29 -0.62
C SER A 445 14.95 13.19 -0.69
N ASN A 446 14.96 14.38 -0.07
CA ASN A 446 13.82 15.31 -0.10
C ASN A 446 13.52 15.82 -1.51
N ILE A 447 14.46 15.73 -2.46
CA ILE A 447 14.19 16.08 -3.87
C ILE A 447 13.13 15.16 -4.50
N PHE A 448 12.87 13.98 -3.94
CA PHE A 448 11.83 13.06 -4.43
C PHE A 448 10.46 13.28 -3.77
N LEU A 449 10.36 14.20 -2.82
CA LEU A 449 9.09 14.57 -2.21
C LEU A 449 8.33 15.54 -3.11
N PHE A 450 6.99 15.52 -2.99
CA PHE A 450 6.09 16.51 -3.62
C PHE A 450 6.28 16.69 -5.14
N ASP A 451 6.63 15.61 -5.84
CA ASP A 451 6.93 15.62 -7.28
C ASP A 451 8.03 16.62 -7.72
N ILE A 452 8.87 17.10 -6.78
CA ILE A 452 9.99 17.99 -7.04
C ILE A 452 10.89 17.38 -8.11
N PHE A 453 11.24 16.11 -7.97
CA PHE A 453 11.99 15.33 -8.94
C PHE A 453 11.16 14.11 -9.33
N SER A 454 10.50 14.17 -10.48
CA SER A 454 9.49 13.18 -10.87
C SER A 454 9.60 12.77 -12.34
N LYS A 455 9.06 11.60 -12.68
CA LYS A 455 9.01 11.10 -14.05
C LYS A 455 7.75 11.61 -14.75
N GLY A 456 7.91 12.42 -15.79
CA GLY A 456 6.82 12.95 -16.59
C GLY A 456 6.11 11.87 -17.43
N ALA A 457 4.90 12.20 -17.92
CA ALA A 457 4.04 11.29 -18.67
C ALA A 457 4.65 10.74 -19.98
N ASN A 458 5.67 11.40 -20.53
CA ASN A 458 6.43 10.97 -21.70
C ASN A 458 7.65 10.10 -21.35
N GLY A 459 7.83 9.75 -20.06
CA GLY A 459 8.97 8.98 -19.57
C GLY A 459 10.22 9.80 -19.26
N ASN A 460 10.24 11.12 -19.52
CA ASN A 460 11.37 11.99 -19.21
C ASN A 460 11.32 12.46 -17.76
N TRP A 461 12.47 12.61 -17.11
CA TRP A 461 12.55 13.15 -15.76
C TRP A 461 12.40 14.68 -15.79
N VAL A 462 11.73 15.21 -14.78
CA VAL A 462 11.51 16.63 -14.60
C VAL A 462 11.87 17.06 -13.19
N MET A 463 12.48 18.23 -13.06
CA MET A 463 12.70 18.88 -11.78
C MET A 463 11.87 20.17 -11.73
N LYS A 464 11.03 20.30 -10.70
CA LYS A 464 10.17 21.45 -10.41
C LYS A 464 10.44 21.89 -8.98
N PHE A 465 11.41 22.78 -8.80
CA PHE A 465 11.69 23.35 -7.49
C PHE A 465 11.92 24.85 -7.65
N PRO A 466 11.05 25.71 -7.09
CA PRO A 466 11.16 27.15 -7.21
C PRO A 466 12.30 27.68 -6.31
N PHE A 467 13.54 27.33 -6.63
CA PHE A 467 14.75 27.75 -5.94
C PHE A 467 15.87 28.05 -6.95
N PRO A 468 16.78 29.02 -6.73
CA PRO A 468 17.83 29.33 -7.70
C PRO A 468 18.81 28.17 -7.93
N HIS A 469 18.89 27.69 -9.17
CA HIS A 469 19.56 26.41 -9.48
C HIS A 469 21.07 26.38 -9.28
N ASN A 470 21.71 27.56 -9.20
CA ASN A 470 23.16 27.70 -9.00
C ASN A 470 23.53 28.12 -7.57
N ILE A 471 22.54 28.26 -6.67
CA ILE A 471 22.81 28.55 -5.27
C ILE A 471 22.94 27.21 -4.53
N PRO A 472 24.04 26.97 -3.80
CA PRO A 472 24.18 25.75 -3.03
C PRO A 472 23.18 25.66 -1.87
N ILE A 473 22.64 24.46 -1.67
CA ILE A 473 21.78 24.10 -0.53
C ILE A 473 22.62 23.23 0.41
N PRO A 474 22.76 23.59 1.69
CA PRO A 474 23.33 22.69 2.69
C PRO A 474 22.54 21.39 2.71
N SER A 475 23.21 20.28 2.42
CA SER A 475 22.57 18.98 2.27
C SER A 475 23.25 17.90 3.11
N VAL A 476 22.47 16.90 3.52
CA VAL A 476 22.94 15.78 4.36
C VAL A 476 22.23 14.49 3.99
N SER A 477 22.90 13.35 4.13
CA SER A 477 22.30 12.03 3.99
C SER A 477 21.74 11.58 5.35
N PRO A 478 20.49 11.08 5.42
CA PRO A 478 19.98 10.43 6.62
C PRO A 478 20.90 9.31 7.13
N GLU A 479 21.54 8.58 6.22
CA GLU A 479 22.46 7.48 6.56
C GLU A 479 23.71 7.94 7.32
N ASP A 480 24.13 9.19 7.12
CA ASP A 480 25.35 9.74 7.71
C ASP A 480 25.10 10.35 9.11
N LEU A 481 23.84 10.61 9.48
CA LEU A 481 23.50 11.20 10.78
C LEU A 481 24.02 10.37 11.94
N GLY A 482 24.00 9.03 11.81
CA GLY A 482 24.48 8.11 12.83
C GLY A 482 25.95 8.34 13.21
N ALA A 483 26.81 8.68 12.25
CA ALA A 483 28.22 8.94 12.50
C ALA A 483 28.42 10.24 13.30
N PHE A 484 27.69 11.31 12.95
CA PHE A 484 27.71 12.56 13.72
C PHE A 484 27.21 12.36 15.15
N VAL A 485 26.09 11.65 15.32
CA VAL A 485 25.51 11.36 16.63
C VAL A 485 26.45 10.51 17.48
N LEU A 486 27.11 9.52 16.88
CA LEU A 486 28.11 8.70 17.55
C LEU A 486 29.24 9.57 18.09
N THR A 487 29.82 10.46 17.27
CA THR A 487 30.88 11.39 17.71
C THR A 487 30.40 12.29 18.85
N ILE A 488 29.19 12.84 18.76
CA ILE A 488 28.61 13.69 19.81
C ILE A 488 28.50 12.92 21.14
N LEU A 489 28.05 11.67 21.10
CA LEU A 489 27.88 10.83 22.29
C LEU A 489 29.22 10.34 22.86
N THR A 490 30.22 10.05 22.03
CA THR A 490 31.54 9.59 22.48
C THR A 490 32.37 10.71 23.08
N ASP A 491 32.27 11.93 22.53
CA ASP A 491 32.99 13.12 22.99
C ASP A 491 32.08 14.06 23.78
N SER A 492 31.21 13.50 24.62
CA SER A 492 30.10 14.22 25.26
C SER A 492 30.50 15.49 26.02
N SER A 493 31.68 15.52 26.64
CA SER A 493 32.19 16.70 27.35
C SER A 493 32.43 17.91 26.44
N GLU A 494 32.73 17.68 25.16
CA GLU A 494 32.87 18.73 24.16
C GLU A 494 31.51 19.24 23.68
N TRP A 495 30.50 18.37 23.60
CA TRP A 495 29.26 18.66 22.88
C TRP A 495 28.09 19.06 23.78
N ILE A 496 28.08 18.67 25.06
CA ILE A 496 27.04 19.06 26.00
C ILE A 496 26.95 20.60 26.08
N GLY A 497 25.74 21.12 25.92
CA GLY A 497 25.42 22.54 25.91
C GLY A 497 25.54 23.22 24.54
N LYS A 498 25.96 22.51 23.49
CA LYS A 498 26.08 23.07 22.14
C LYS A 498 24.82 22.85 21.29
N THR A 499 24.62 23.78 20.35
CA THR A 499 23.72 23.64 19.21
C THR A 499 24.56 23.62 17.92
N THR A 500 24.34 22.67 17.03
CA THR A 500 25.10 22.55 15.79
C THR A 500 24.24 22.23 14.56
N TRP A 501 24.82 22.36 13.37
CA TRP A 501 24.23 21.95 12.11
C TRP A 501 24.93 20.71 11.59
N LEU A 502 24.16 19.73 11.08
CA LEU A 502 24.71 18.55 10.43
C LEU A 502 24.56 18.70 8.92
N CYS A 503 25.68 18.73 8.22
CA CYS A 503 25.78 18.99 6.79
C CYS A 503 26.92 18.14 6.22
N ASN A 504 26.65 17.39 5.15
CA ASN A 504 27.70 16.69 4.41
C ASN A 504 28.40 17.64 3.44
N GLU A 505 27.62 18.41 2.67
CA GLU A 505 28.14 19.31 1.66
C GLU A 505 27.17 20.46 1.31
N LEU A 506 27.67 21.42 0.54
CA LEU A 506 26.87 22.46 -0.09
C LEU A 506 26.73 22.10 -1.58
N ILE A 507 25.52 21.76 -2.02
CA ILE A 507 25.26 21.30 -3.38
C ILE A 507 24.07 22.05 -3.99
N SER A 508 24.20 22.52 -5.22
CA SER A 508 23.17 23.23 -5.96
C SER A 508 22.23 22.26 -6.71
N LEU A 509 21.02 22.70 -7.05
CA LEU A 509 20.09 21.85 -7.81
C LEU A 509 20.63 21.44 -9.18
N ARG A 510 21.47 22.29 -9.79
CA ARG A 510 22.15 21.93 -11.03
C ARG A 510 23.08 20.74 -10.83
N GLU A 511 23.86 20.73 -9.76
CA GLU A 511 24.74 19.62 -9.41
C GLU A 511 23.94 18.35 -9.04
N TYR A 512 22.78 18.46 -8.40
CA TYR A 512 21.85 17.33 -8.22
C TYR A 512 21.44 16.70 -9.57
N VAL A 513 21.05 17.53 -10.54
CA VAL A 513 20.64 17.08 -11.88
C VAL A 513 21.81 16.46 -12.64
N GLU A 514 23.01 17.06 -12.56
CA GLU A 514 24.22 16.56 -13.19
C GLU A 514 24.60 15.19 -12.63
N ALA A 515 24.65 15.06 -11.30
CA ALA A 515 24.93 13.79 -10.64
C ALA A 515 23.89 12.70 -10.99
N PHE A 516 22.60 13.04 -10.99
CA PHE A 516 21.55 12.10 -11.37
C PHE A 516 21.69 11.66 -12.83
N THR A 517 21.98 12.60 -13.75
CA THR A 517 22.14 12.31 -15.18
C THR A 517 23.38 11.45 -15.42
N GLU A 518 24.49 11.72 -14.74
CA GLU A 518 25.72 10.95 -14.82
C GLU A 518 25.53 9.51 -14.35
N ILE A 519 24.89 9.32 -13.19
CA ILE A 519 24.71 8.01 -12.56
C ILE A 519 23.68 7.16 -13.32
N THR A 520 22.57 7.76 -13.74
CA THR A 520 21.42 7.02 -14.28
C THR A 520 21.36 7.00 -15.81
N GLY A 521 22.07 7.90 -16.47
CA GLY A 521 21.96 8.15 -17.91
C GLY A 521 20.66 8.86 -18.34
N PHE A 522 19.77 9.19 -17.40
CA PHE A 522 18.51 9.87 -17.72
C PHE A 522 18.68 11.39 -17.75
N THR A 523 18.19 12.01 -18.82
CA THR A 523 18.12 13.48 -18.89
C THR A 523 16.99 14.02 -18.03
N VAL A 524 17.29 15.06 -17.25
CA VAL A 524 16.31 15.79 -16.43
C VAL A 524 15.99 17.13 -17.08
N LYS A 525 14.72 17.40 -17.31
CA LYS A 525 14.26 18.73 -17.73
C LYS A 525 13.94 19.56 -16.50
N VAL A 526 14.67 20.65 -16.32
CA VAL A 526 14.45 21.58 -15.22
C VAL A 526 13.40 22.63 -15.61
N TYR A 527 12.41 22.83 -14.75
CA TYR A 527 11.36 23.85 -14.89
C TYR A 527 11.49 24.91 -13.79
N ASP A 528 10.86 26.06 -14.02
CA ASP A 528 10.64 27.09 -13.00
C ASP A 528 11.94 27.64 -12.36
N GLU A 529 12.99 27.83 -13.18
CA GLU A 529 14.22 28.50 -12.73
C GLU A 529 13.91 29.91 -12.23
N CYS A 530 14.01 30.11 -10.92
CA CYS A 530 13.81 31.41 -10.31
C CYS A 530 15.16 32.09 -10.03
N THR A 531 15.23 33.41 -10.25
CA THR A 531 16.37 34.20 -9.76
C THR A 531 16.31 34.32 -8.24
N ARG A 532 17.41 34.73 -7.63
CA ARG A 532 17.46 35.00 -6.18
C ARG A 532 16.42 36.03 -5.76
N GLU A 533 16.23 37.07 -6.57
CA GLU A 533 15.26 38.14 -6.32
C GLU A 533 13.82 37.61 -6.39
N GLN A 534 13.53 36.75 -7.38
CA GLN A 534 12.22 36.10 -7.50
C GLN A 534 11.96 35.18 -6.30
N PHE A 535 12.94 34.36 -5.91
CA PHE A 535 12.83 33.49 -4.73
C PHE A 535 12.57 34.30 -3.44
N LEU A 536 13.34 35.36 -3.22
CA LEU A 536 13.18 36.21 -2.03
C LEU A 536 11.84 36.97 -2.00
N ALA A 537 11.22 37.21 -3.18
CA ALA A 537 9.89 37.79 -3.27
C ALA A 537 8.79 36.81 -2.83
N LEU A 538 9.03 35.49 -2.89
CA LEU A 538 8.08 34.46 -2.45
C LEU A 538 7.93 34.36 -0.92
N LYS A 539 8.73 35.11 -0.15
CA LYS A 539 8.74 35.03 1.33
C LYS A 539 7.38 35.29 1.98
N ASP A 540 6.50 36.05 1.32
CA ASP A 540 5.16 36.44 1.80
C ASP A 540 4.04 35.68 1.06
N GLU A 541 4.38 34.75 0.15
CA GLU A 541 3.45 33.97 -0.67
C GLU A 541 3.66 32.46 -0.45
N PRO A 542 3.31 31.93 0.75
CA PRO A 542 3.51 30.51 1.07
C PRO A 542 2.76 29.56 0.12
N ASP A 543 1.68 30.03 -0.50
CA ASP A 543 0.87 29.27 -1.47
C ASP A 543 1.55 29.12 -2.85
N VAL A 544 2.51 29.99 -3.21
CA VAL A 544 3.26 29.88 -4.48
C VAL A 544 4.37 28.83 -4.41
N LEU A 545 4.82 28.49 -3.20
CA LEU A 545 5.56 27.26 -2.93
C LEU A 545 4.63 26.02 -2.91
N GLY A 546 3.32 26.20 -3.15
CA GLY A 546 2.23 25.21 -3.16
C GLY A 546 2.25 24.18 -4.29
N ILE A 547 3.40 23.53 -4.49
CA ILE A 547 3.46 22.12 -4.96
C ILE A 547 3.07 21.16 -3.80
N TRP A 548 2.68 21.71 -2.65
CA TRP A 548 2.47 21.01 -1.39
C TRP A 548 0.97 21.03 -1.08
N PRO A 549 0.19 20.03 -1.52
CA PRO A 549 -1.23 19.96 -1.19
C PRO A 549 -1.37 19.73 0.32
N VAL A 550 -2.10 20.65 0.98
CA VAL A 550 -2.66 20.45 2.32
C VAL A 550 -3.96 19.66 2.20
#